data_AF-A0A2D7HMF3-F1
#
_entry.id   AF-A0A2D7HMF3-F1
#
_cell.length_a   1.000
_cell.length_b   1.000
_cell.length_c   1.000
_cell.angle_alpha   90.00
_cell.angle_beta   90.00
_cell.angle_gamma   90.00
#
_symmetry.space_group_name_H-M   'P 1'
#
loop_
_entity.id
_entity.type
_entity.pdbx_description
1 polymer ?
#
loop_
_entity_poly.entity_id
_entity_poly.type
_entity_poly.pdbx_seq_one_letter_code
_entity_poly.pdbx_strand_id
1 'polypeptide(L)'
;MSKQIKYLSTRGGESSLSYEDVLLSGLARDGGLFMPEEWPHFSYSELEEMKTLDYAELATKIMKPFIEPCLSEKEILEISRDTYSSFNEGIAPLFNIKKNIYILELF
;
A
#
# COMPACT_ATOMS: atom_id res chain seq x y z
N MET A 1 19.70 5.86 6.87
CA MET A 1 19.09 4.52 6.97
C MET A 1 17.62 4.74 7.29
N SER A 2 16.70 4.42 6.39
CA SER A 2 15.26 4.48 6.66
C SER A 2 14.92 3.45 7.74
N LYS A 3 14.12 3.86 8.73
CA LYS A 3 13.64 2.99 9.80
C LYS A 3 12.57 2.06 9.23
N GLN A 4 12.70 0.75 9.44
CA GLN A 4 11.69 -0.24 9.05
C GLN A 4 10.42 -0.04 9.90
N ILE A 5 9.24 -0.04 9.25
CA ILE A 5 7.95 -0.09 9.96
C ILE A 5 7.74 -1.48 10.55
N LYS A 6 7.36 -1.51 11.83
CA LYS A 6 6.97 -2.71 12.54
C LYS A 6 5.45 -2.83 12.62
N TYR A 7 4.97 -4.04 12.89
CA TYR A 7 3.55 -4.35 12.98
C TYR A 7 3.21 -4.96 14.34
N LEU A 8 1.98 -4.73 14.76
CA LEU A 8 1.39 -5.28 15.99
C LEU A 8 0.02 -5.90 15.70
N SER A 9 -0.41 -6.78 16.59
CA SER A 9 -1.80 -7.24 16.62
C SER A 9 -2.68 -6.18 17.28
N THR A 10 -3.83 -5.94 16.69
CA THR A 10 -4.93 -5.12 17.25
C THR A 10 -5.43 -5.59 18.61
N ARG A 11 -5.10 -6.80 19.05
CA ARG A 11 -5.43 -7.33 20.39
C ARG A 11 -4.28 -7.27 21.39
N GLY A 12 -3.13 -6.74 20.98
CA GLY A 12 -1.96 -6.50 21.84
C GLY A 12 -1.14 -7.73 22.19
N GLY A 13 -1.42 -8.90 21.60
CA GLY A 13 -0.67 -10.13 21.88
C GLY A 13 0.71 -10.18 21.20
N GLU A 14 0.76 -9.85 19.91
CA GLU A 14 1.99 -9.83 19.12
C GLU A 14 2.37 -8.38 18.76
N SER A 15 3.65 -8.02 18.81
CA SER A 15 4.15 -6.68 18.47
C SER A 15 5.55 -6.76 17.85
N SER A 16 6.02 -5.65 17.27
CA SER A 16 7.35 -5.53 16.68
C SER A 16 7.65 -6.53 15.56
N LEU A 17 6.61 -7.01 14.88
CA LEU A 17 6.70 -7.94 13.75
C LEU A 17 7.19 -7.22 12.48
N SER A 18 7.92 -7.92 11.61
CA SER A 18 8.28 -7.41 10.30
C SER A 18 7.13 -7.52 9.29
N TYR A 19 7.26 -6.87 8.14
CA TYR A 19 6.31 -7.02 7.03
C TYR A 19 6.21 -8.49 6.55
N GLU A 20 7.34 -9.20 6.47
CA GLU A 20 7.38 -10.60 6.05
C GLU A 20 6.64 -11.51 7.04
N ASP A 21 6.83 -11.28 8.35
CA ASP A 21 6.14 -12.04 9.40
C ASP A 21 4.61 -11.92 9.25
N VAL A 22 4.11 -10.70 9.04
CA VAL A 22 2.65 -10.46 8.94
C VAL A 22 2.08 -10.96 7.61
N LEU A 23 2.83 -10.82 6.51
CA LEU A 23 2.41 -11.26 5.18
C LEU A 23 2.22 -12.80 5.14
N LEU A 24 3.13 -13.55 5.76
CA LEU A 24 3.10 -15.01 5.76
C LEU A 24 2.18 -15.61 6.85
N SER A 25 1.85 -14.84 7.89
CA SER A 25 1.01 -15.32 8.99
C SER A 25 -0.49 -15.30 8.68
N GLY A 26 -0.95 -14.39 7.80
CA GLY A 26 -2.37 -14.21 7.45
C GLY A 26 -3.21 -13.61 8.58
N LEU A 27 -3.34 -14.31 9.72
CA LEU A 27 -4.00 -13.84 10.95
C LEU A 27 -3.03 -13.89 12.13
N ALA A 28 -3.16 -12.92 13.05
CA ALA A 28 -2.41 -12.96 14.31
C ALA A 28 -2.85 -14.17 15.15
N ARG A 29 -1.95 -14.72 15.95
CA ARG A 29 -2.20 -15.91 16.78
C ARG A 29 -3.30 -15.68 17.81
N ASP A 30 -3.48 -14.44 18.24
CA ASP A 30 -4.53 -14.00 19.16
C ASP A 30 -5.89 -13.74 18.47
N GLY A 31 -6.01 -14.03 17.17
CA GLY A 31 -7.19 -13.79 16.35
C GLY A 31 -7.43 -12.32 16.01
N GLY A 32 -6.45 -11.45 16.24
CA GLY A 32 -6.44 -10.06 15.80
C GLY A 32 -6.00 -9.88 14.35
N LEU A 33 -6.12 -8.64 13.88
CA LEU A 33 -5.53 -8.16 12.62
C LEU A 33 -4.21 -7.45 12.89
N PHE A 34 -3.28 -7.52 11.94
CA PHE A 34 -2.03 -6.77 12.01
C PHE A 34 -2.23 -5.31 11.57
N MET A 35 -1.59 -4.38 12.27
CA MET A 35 -1.53 -2.97 11.94
C MET A 35 -0.11 -2.45 12.11
N PRO A 36 0.32 -1.45 11.31
CA PRO A 36 1.62 -0.82 11.49
C PRO A 36 1.66 -0.06 12.82
N GLU A 37 2.81 -0.10 13.50
CA GLU A 37 3.03 0.65 14.75
C GLU A 37 3.09 2.16 14.53
N GLU A 38 3.48 2.58 13.31
CA GLU A 38 3.59 3.98 12.90
C GLU A 38 3.02 4.15 11.50
N TRP A 39 2.37 5.29 11.24
CA TRP A 39 1.85 5.63 9.93
C TRP A 39 2.86 6.48 9.15
N PRO A 40 3.24 6.09 7.92
CA PRO A 40 3.99 6.96 7.02
C PRO A 40 3.25 8.27 6.79
N HIS A 41 4.01 9.36 6.69
CA HIS A 41 3.48 10.67 6.37
C HIS A 41 4.09 11.13 5.05
N PHE A 42 3.24 11.67 4.17
CA PHE A 42 3.66 12.33 2.95
C PHE A 42 3.46 13.84 3.11
N SER A 43 4.48 14.61 2.78
CA SER A 43 4.42 16.06 2.68
C SER A 43 3.53 16.50 1.52
N TYR A 44 3.07 17.75 1.56
CA TYR A 44 2.28 18.32 0.47
C TYR A 44 3.01 18.27 -0.88
N SER A 45 4.33 18.54 -0.89
CA SER A 45 5.14 18.45 -2.10
C SER A 45 5.19 17.03 -2.67
N GLU A 46 5.34 16.01 -1.82
CA GLU A 46 5.30 14.61 -2.27
C GLU A 46 3.94 14.25 -2.84
N LEU A 47 2.86 14.73 -2.23
CA LEU A 47 1.50 14.51 -2.75
C LEU A 47 1.28 15.20 -4.10
N GLU A 48 1.86 16.38 -4.34
CA GLU A 48 1.81 17.04 -5.64
C GLU A 48 2.57 16.25 -6.71
N GLU A 49 3.77 15.74 -6.39
CA GLU A 49 4.55 14.87 -7.28
C GLU A 49 3.80 13.58 -7.62
N MET A 50 3.06 13.02 -6.65
CA MET A 50 2.29 11.79 -6.83
C MET A 50 1.14 11.93 -7.85
N LYS A 51 0.66 13.15 -8.14
CA LYS A 51 -0.40 13.36 -9.14
C LYS A 51 0.02 13.03 -10.57
N THR A 52 1.33 13.06 -10.87
CA THR A 52 1.84 12.82 -12.22
C THR A 52 2.24 11.37 -12.46
N LEU A 53 2.20 10.53 -11.43
CA LEU A 53 2.57 9.11 -11.51
C LEU A 53 1.48 8.29 -12.19
N ASP A 54 1.89 7.24 -12.89
CA ASP A 54 0.96 6.19 -13.27
C ASP A 54 0.48 5.40 -12.04
N TYR A 55 -0.55 4.57 -12.20
CA TYR A 55 -1.15 3.85 -11.08
C TYR A 55 -0.17 2.90 -10.37
N ALA A 56 0.71 2.21 -11.12
CA ALA A 56 1.66 1.26 -10.55
C ALA A 56 2.78 1.98 -9.81
N GLU A 57 3.25 3.11 -10.35
CA GLU A 57 4.20 4.01 -9.70
C GLU A 57 3.61 4.64 -8.43
N LEU A 58 2.36 5.08 -8.49
CA LEU A 58 1.64 5.62 -7.34
C LEU A 58 1.48 4.56 -6.23
N ALA A 59 1.01 3.37 -6.59
CA ALA A 59 0.87 2.25 -5.66
C ALA A 59 2.22 1.90 -5.01
N THR A 60 3.30 1.86 -5.81
CA THR A 60 4.66 1.63 -5.31
C THR A 60 5.07 2.68 -4.31
N LYS A 61 4.88 3.97 -4.62
CA LYS A 61 5.23 5.09 -3.72
C LYS A 61 4.48 5.00 -2.39
N ILE A 62 3.20 4.63 -2.42
CA ILE A 62 2.34 4.49 -1.22
C ILE A 62 2.76 3.28 -0.38
N MET A 63 3.02 2.13 -1.01
CA MET A 63 3.31 0.88 -0.32
C MET A 63 4.75 0.79 0.21
N LYS A 64 5.72 1.43 -0.47
CA LYS A 64 7.15 1.33 -0.15
C LYS A 64 7.48 1.50 1.34
N PRO A 65 6.99 2.54 2.05
CA PRO A 65 7.34 2.73 3.47
C PRO A 65 6.88 1.58 4.38
N PHE A 66 5.84 0.84 3.99
CA PHE A 66 5.30 -0.28 4.75
C PHE A 66 6.04 -1.60 4.50
N ILE A 67 6.71 -1.72 3.35
CA ILE A 67 7.33 -2.96 2.86
C ILE A 67 8.85 -2.94 3.05
N GLU A 68 9.51 -1.80 2.85
CA GLU A 68 10.96 -1.71 3.03
C GLU A 68 11.40 -2.07 4.46
N PRO A 69 12.53 -2.78 4.62
CA PRO A 69 13.49 -3.22 3.61
C PRO A 69 13.22 -4.63 3.05
N CYS A 70 12.04 -5.22 3.25
CA CYS A 70 11.73 -6.59 2.81
C CYS A 70 11.82 -6.74 1.28
N LEU A 71 11.27 -5.76 0.55
CA LEU A 71 11.42 -5.63 -0.90
C LEU A 71 11.97 -4.24 -1.21
N SER A 72 12.83 -4.15 -2.22
CA SER A 72 13.30 -2.89 -2.78
C SER A 72 12.18 -2.18 -3.56
N GLU A 73 12.28 -0.86 -3.69
CA GLU A 73 11.37 -0.07 -4.53
C GLU A 73 11.22 -0.62 -5.95
N LYS A 74 12.31 -1.13 -6.52
CA LYS A 74 12.31 -1.74 -7.86
C LYS A 74 11.45 -3.01 -7.90
N GLU A 75 11.61 -3.90 -6.92
CA GLU A 75 10.83 -5.14 -6.84
C GLU A 75 9.34 -4.83 -6.62
N ILE A 76 9.02 -3.86 -5.78
CA ILE A 76 7.63 -3.41 -5.55
C ILE A 76 7.03 -2.87 -6.85
N LEU A 77 7.79 -2.09 -7.63
CA LEU A 77 7.32 -1.56 -8.91
C LEU A 77 7.09 -2.66 -9.95
N GLU A 78 8.00 -3.64 -10.04
CA GLU A 78 7.86 -4.78 -10.94
C GLU A 78 6.60 -5.59 -10.62
N ILE A 79 6.37 -5.92 -9.34
CA ILE A 79 5.17 -6.62 -8.87
C ILE A 79 3.92 -5.79 -9.16
N SER A 80 3.95 -4.48 -8.89
CA SER A 80 2.80 -3.59 -9.11
C SER A 80 2.42 -3.53 -10.58
N ARG A 81 3.41 -3.39 -11.48
CA ARG A 81 3.16 -3.36 -12.94
C ARG A 81 2.59 -4.68 -13.43
N ASP A 82 3.12 -5.80 -12.98
CA ASP A 82 2.60 -7.13 -13.34
C ASP A 82 1.16 -7.31 -12.84
N THR A 83 0.91 -6.98 -11.57
CA THR A 83 -0.42 -7.08 -10.92
C THR A 83 -1.49 -6.29 -11.68
N TYR A 84 -1.19 -5.04 -12.04
CA TYR A 84 -2.15 -4.16 -12.69
C TYR A 84 -2.18 -4.28 -14.23
N SER A 85 -1.29 -5.08 -14.84
CA SER A 85 -1.25 -5.27 -16.29
C SER A 85 -2.51 -5.94 -16.87
N SER A 86 -3.27 -6.64 -16.03
CA SER A 86 -4.48 -7.39 -16.41
C SER A 86 -5.73 -6.53 -16.59
N PHE A 87 -5.68 -5.24 -16.23
CA PHE A 87 -6.82 -4.33 -16.32
C PHE A 87 -6.95 -3.72 -17.71
N ASN A 88 -8.03 -4.05 -18.42
CA ASN A 88 -8.21 -3.67 -19.83
C ASN A 88 -8.82 -2.26 -20.01
N GLU A 89 -9.72 -1.84 -19.11
CA GLU A 89 -10.49 -0.59 -19.24
C GLU A 89 -9.95 0.55 -18.35
N GLY A 90 -8.73 0.36 -17.83
CA GLY A 90 -8.12 1.21 -16.79
C GLY A 90 -8.15 0.51 -15.42
N ILE A 91 -7.18 0.83 -14.56
CA ILE A 91 -6.95 0.09 -13.31
C ILE A 91 -8.01 0.40 -12.24
N ALA A 92 -8.39 1.67 -12.11
CA ALA A 92 -9.49 2.10 -11.24
C ALA A 92 -10.07 3.41 -11.79
N PRO A 93 -10.82 3.37 -12.91
CA PRO A 93 -11.28 4.58 -13.57
C PRO A 93 -12.35 5.30 -12.75
N LEU A 94 -12.38 6.64 -12.90
CA LEU A 94 -13.42 7.50 -12.32
C LEU A 94 -14.50 7.82 -13.35
N PHE A 95 -15.70 7.29 -13.15
CA PHE A 95 -16.86 7.57 -13.99
C PHE A 95 -17.69 8.73 -13.43
N ASN A 96 -17.90 9.80 -14.22
CA ASN A 96 -18.72 10.93 -13.80
C ASN A 96 -20.21 10.64 -14.00
N ILE A 97 -20.99 10.66 -12.92
CA ILE A 97 -22.45 10.50 -13.00
C ILE A 97 -23.12 11.87 -13.25
N LYS A 98 -22.70 12.88 -12.48
CA LYS A 98 -23.19 14.26 -12.55
C LYS A 98 -22.24 15.20 -11.82
N LYS A 99 -22.59 16.49 -11.75
CA LYS A 99 -21.82 17.51 -11.02
C LYS A 99 -21.46 17.03 -9.61
N ASN A 100 -20.16 16.94 -9.34
CA ASN A 100 -19.56 16.51 -8.07
C ASN A 100 -19.94 15.09 -7.60
N ILE A 101 -20.37 14.20 -8.51
CA ILE A 101 -20.60 12.79 -8.18
C ILE A 101 -19.87 11.90 -9.19
N TYR A 102 -18.98 11.06 -8.66
CA TYR A 102 -18.14 10.14 -9.41
C TYR A 102 -18.27 8.73 -8.81
N ILE A 103 -18.12 7.71 -9.65
CA ILE A 103 -17.94 6.31 -9.27
C ILE A 103 -16.48 5.96 -9.50
N LEU A 104 -15.83 5.35 -8.52
CA LEU A 104 -14.57 4.67 -8.70
C LEU A 104 -14.87 3.21 -9.00
N GLU A 105 -14.67 2.79 -10.25
CA GLU A 105 -14.93 1.41 -10.67
C GLU A 105 -13.73 0.54 -10.26
N LEU A 106 -13.99 -0.51 -9.48
CA LEU A 106 -12.98 -1.43 -8.92
C LEU A 106 -13.30 -2.89 -9.30
N PHE A 107 -13.98 -3.10 -10.43
CA PHE A 107 -14.47 -4.38 -10.93
C PHE A 107 -13.95 -4.68 -12.33
#